data_AF-A0A809RTM0-F1
#
_entry.id   AF-A0A809RTM0-F1
#
_cell.length_a   1.000
_cell.length_b   1.000
_cell.length_c   1.000
_cell.angle_alpha   90.00
_cell.angle_beta   90.00
_cell.angle_gamma   90.00
#
_symmetry.space_group_name_H-M   'P 1'
#
loop_
_entity.id
_entity.type
_entity.pdbx_description
1 polymer ?
#
loop_
_entity_poly.entity_id
_entity_poly.type
_entity_poly.pdbx_seq_one_letter_code
_entity_poly.pdbx_strand_id
1 'polypeptide(L)' 'MYKYKAKLISSSEVIAKANSLQELEGLIKGFRRGQKHGVHTQGNEKIEIIHVERDHLKGEHYSKEVVIKIV' A
#
# COMPACT_ATOMS: atom_id res chain seq x y z
N MET A 1 2.19 -10.75 -9.23
CA MET A 1 1.57 -10.36 -7.95
C MET A 1 2.56 -9.53 -7.15
N TYR A 2 2.09 -8.49 -6.48
CA TYR A 2 2.91 -7.60 -5.66
C TYR A 2 3.12 -8.19 -4.26
N LYS A 3 4.27 -7.89 -3.63
CA LYS A 3 4.58 -8.33 -2.26
C LYS A 3 4.10 -7.34 -1.20
N TYR A 4 3.88 -6.08 -1.58
CA TYR A 4 3.47 -5.03 -0.68
C TYR A 4 2.36 -4.19 -1.31
N LYS A 5 1.44 -3.71 -0.48
CA LYS A 5 0.42 -2.75 -0.87
C LYS A 5 0.25 -1.66 0.18
N ALA A 6 -0.13 -0.48 -0.28
CA ALA A 6 -0.47 0.65 0.54
C ALA A 6 -1.97 0.93 0.43
N LYS A 7 -2.63 1.12 1.57
CA LYS A 7 -4.08 1.26 1.65
C LYS A 7 -4.45 2.47 2.50
N LEU A 8 -5.46 3.23 2.10
CA LEU A 8 -6.03 4.28 2.95
C LEU A 8 -6.84 3.65 4.08
N ILE A 9 -6.60 4.10 5.32
CA ILE A 9 -7.34 3.58 6.48
C ILE A 9 -8.83 3.92 6.39
N SER A 10 -9.17 5.12 5.88
CA SER A 10 -10.54 5.61 5.90
C SER A 10 -11.45 4.90 4.90
N SER A 11 -11.00 4.79 3.64
CA SER A 11 -11.80 4.30 2.51
C SER A 11 -11.50 2.85 2.16
N SER A 12 -10.47 2.28 2.77
CA SER A 12 -9.92 0.99 2.39
C SER A 12 -9.40 0.88 0.96
N GLU A 13 -9.16 2.01 0.29
CA GLU A 13 -8.68 2.08 -1.08
C GLU A 13 -7.19 1.76 -1.19
N VAL A 14 -6.80 0.99 -2.20
CA VAL A 14 -5.40 0.65 -2.46
C VAL A 14 -4.77 1.70 -3.37
N ILE A 15 -3.88 2.51 -2.82
CA ILE A 15 -3.25 3.64 -3.52
C ILE A 15 -1.95 3.28 -4.22
N ALA A 16 -1.26 2.23 -3.76
CA ALA A 16 0.00 1.78 -4.35
C ALA A 16 0.22 0.28 -4.12
N LYS A 17 0.92 -0.35 -5.06
CA LYS A 17 1.30 -1.77 -5.04
C LYS A 17 2.74 -1.88 -5.52
N ALA A 18 3.57 -2.64 -4.84
CA ALA A 18 4.98 -2.80 -5.20
C ALA A 18 5.54 -4.17 -4.79
N ASN A 19 6.68 -4.54 -5.38
CA ASN A 19 7.39 -5.78 -5.03
C ASN A 19 8.42 -5.58 -3.92
N SER A 20 8.80 -4.34 -3.64
CA SER A 20 9.70 -3.96 -2.55
C SER A 20 9.09 -2.87 -1.68
N LEU A 21 9.53 -2.79 -0.41
CA LEU A 21 9.08 -1.76 0.52
C LEU A 21 9.55 -0.36 0.07
N GLN A 22 10.79 -0.26 -0.44
CA GLN A 22 11.39 0.99 -0.89
C GLN A 22 10.63 1.62 -2.07
N GLU A 23 10.24 0.81 -3.05
CA GLU A 23 9.38 1.27 -4.15
C GLU A 23 8.02 1.74 -3.63
N LEU A 24 7.41 0.99 -2.71
CA LEU A 24 6.11 1.34 -2.15
C LEU A 24 6.17 2.69 -1.43
N GLU A 25 7.20 2.94 -0.63
CA GLU A 25 7.39 4.23 0.05
C GLU A 25 7.59 5.38 -0.93
N GLY A 26 8.32 5.15 -2.03
CA GLY A 26 8.44 6.10 -3.14
C GLY A 26 7.09 6.46 -3.74
N LEU A 27 6.24 5.45 -4.00
CA LEU A 27 4.88 5.64 -4.53
C LEU A 27 3.97 6.36 -3.53
N ILE A 28 4.03 6.04 -2.24
CA ILE A 28 3.28 6.73 -1.18
C ILE A 28 3.69 8.22 -1.12
N LYS A 29 4.98 8.51 -1.22
CA LYS A 29 5.48 9.90 -1.27
C LYS A 29 4.97 10.62 -2.52
N GLY A 30 4.93 9.93 -3.66
CA GLY A 30 4.33 10.42 -4.90
C GLY A 30 2.86 10.76 -4.73
N PHE A 31 2.08 9.84 -4.15
CA PHE A 31 0.66 10.06 -3.82
C PHE A 31 0.47 11.28 -2.92
N ARG A 32 1.20 11.38 -1.80
CA ARG A 32 1.12 12.57 -0.92
C ARG A 32 1.48 13.88 -1.66
N ARG A 33 2.39 13.84 -2.64
CA ARG A 33 2.71 15.01 -3.48
C ARG A 33 1.62 15.31 -4.51
N GLY A 34 0.92 14.30 -5.03
CA GLY A 34 -0.21 14.46 -5.95
C GLY A 34 -1.30 15.38 -5.39
N GLN A 35 -1.49 15.37 -4.06
CA GLN A 35 -2.39 16.31 -3.39
C GLN A 35 -1.99 17.79 -3.59
N LYS A 36 -0.70 18.12 -3.57
CA LYS A 36 -0.23 19.49 -3.83
C LYS A 36 -0.50 19.94 -5.27
N HIS A 37 -0.60 18.98 -6.19
CA HIS A 37 -0.91 19.22 -7.60
C HIS A 37 -2.42 19.14 -7.90
N GLY A 38 -3.28 18.98 -6.88
CA GLY A 38 -4.74 18.92 -7.05
C GLY A 38 -5.27 17.61 -7.64
N VAL A 39 -4.45 16.54 -7.67
CA VAL A 39 -4.85 15.23 -8.24
C VAL A 39 -5.89 14.52 -7.36
N HIS A 40 -5.81 14.71 -6.04
CA HIS A 40 -6.77 14.22 -5.05
C HIS A 40 -6.64 15.04 -3.76
N THR A 41 -7.60 14.92 -2.84
CA THR A 41 -7.59 15.65 -1.55
C THR A 41 -7.08 14.83 -0.37
N GLN A 42 -6.86 13.53 -0.56
CA GLN A 42 -6.57 12.53 0.49
C GLN A 42 -5.09 12.52 0.96
N GLY A 43 -4.34 13.60 0.73
CA GLY A 43 -2.91 13.66 1.03
C GLY A 43 -2.55 13.56 2.52
N ASN A 44 -3.49 13.86 3.41
CA ASN A 44 -3.32 13.82 4.87
C ASN A 44 -3.87 12.55 5.53
N GLU A 45 -4.44 11.65 4.74
CA GLU A 45 -4.96 10.40 5.28
C GLU A 45 -3.84 9.49 5.79
N LYS A 46 -4.18 8.67 6.78
CA LYS A 46 -3.32 7.60 7.28
C LYS A 46 -3.30 6.46 6.27
N ILE A 47 -2.11 5.93 6.03
CA ILE A 47 -1.83 4.88 5.04
C ILE A 47 -1.29 3.66 5.77
N GLU A 48 -1.94 2.53 5.57
CA GLU A 48 -1.47 1.21 5.99
C GLU A 48 -0.54 0.61 4.95
N ILE A 49 0.65 0.21 5.38
CA ILE A 49 1.57 -0.62 4.59
C ILE A 49 1.37 -2.07 4.98
N ILE A 50 1.00 -2.89 4.00
CA ILE A 50 0.64 -4.30 4.19
C ILE A 50 1.62 -5.16 3.39
N HIS A 51 2.24 -6.13 4.04
CA HIS A 51 2.94 -7.24 3.39
C HIS A 51 1.92 -8.30 3.00
N VAL A 52 1.99 -8.74 1.75
CA VAL A 52 1.21 -9.87 1.26
C VAL A 52 2.16 -11.07 1.26
N GLU A 53 2.09 -11.85 2.34
CA GLU A 53 2.83 -13.10 2.46
C GLU A 53 2.07 -14.19 1.70
N ARG A 54 2.74 -14.78 0.71
CA ARG A 54 2.21 -15.96 0.03
C ARG A 54 2.61 -17.21 0.79
N ASP A 55 1.66 -18.10 1.00
CA ASP A 55 1.98 -19.50 1.27
C ASP A 55 2.34 -20.16 -0.07
N HIS A 56 3.64 -20.34 -0.30
CA HIS A 56 4.16 -20.95 -1.55
C HIS A 56 3.62 -22.37 -1.78
N LEU A 57 3.10 -23.04 -0.75
CA LEU A 57 2.56 -24.39 -0.84
C LEU A 57 1.07 -24.43 -1.21
N LYS A 58 0.31 -23.37 -0.93
CA LYS A 58 -1.17 -23.40 -1.03
C LYS A 58 -1.78 -22.49 -2.10
N GLY A 59 -0.97 -21.67 -2.78
CA GLY A 59 -1.43 -20.82 -3.89
C GLY A 59 -2.03 -19.47 -3.44
N GLU A 60 -2.48 -18.66 -4.40
CA GLU A 60 -2.88 -17.25 -4.18
C GLU A 60 -4.02 -17.07 -3.17
N HIS A 61 -4.93 -18.04 -3.05
CA HIS A 61 -6.07 -17.96 -2.13
C HIS A 61 -5.68 -18.05 -0.64
N TYR A 62 -4.44 -18.42 -0.32
CA TYR A 62 -3.91 -18.51 1.04
C TYR A 62 -2.94 -17.39 1.38
N SER A 63 -2.92 -16.31 0.60
CA SER A 63 -2.09 -15.16 0.95
C SER A 63 -2.55 -14.51 2.25
N LYS A 64 -1.64 -14.39 3.21
CA LYS A 64 -1.88 -13.70 4.48
C LYS A 64 -1.45 -12.24 4.33
N GLU A 65 -2.33 -11.34 4.77
CA GLU A 65 -2.05 -9.92 4.80
C GLU A 65 -1.58 -9.52 6.19
N VAL A 66 -0.38 -8.96 6.29
CA VAL A 66 0.23 -8.53 7.54
C VAL A 66 0.47 -7.02 7.47
N VAL A 67 -0.15 -6.27 8.38
CA VAL A 67 0.11 -4.83 8.51
C VAL A 67 1.51 -4.66 9.11
N ILE A 68 2.40 -4.01 8.36
CA ILE A 68 3.77 -3.74 8.80
C ILE A 68 3.82 -2.40 9.55
N LYS A 69 3.16 -1.39 9.02
CA LYS A 69 3.31 0.00 9.48
C LYS A 69 2.11 0.86 9.06
N ILE A 70 1.81 1.86 9.88
CA ILE A 70 0.85 2.93 9.57
C ILE A 70 1.65 4.24 9.44
N VAL A 71 1.38 5.02 8.38
CA VAL A 71 2.10 6.25 8.01
C VAL A 71 1.15 7.40 7.70
#